data_AF-A0A842R571-F1
#
_entry.id   AF-A0A842R571-F1
#
_cell.length_a   1.000
_cell.length_b   1.000
_cell.length_c   1.000
_cell.angle_alpha   90.00
_cell.angle_beta   90.00
_cell.angle_gamma   90.00
#
_symmetry.space_group_name_H-M   'P 1'
#
loop_
_entity.id
_entity.type
_entity.pdbx_description
1 polymer ?
#
loop_
_entity_poly.entity_id
_entity_poly.type
_entity_poly.pdbx_seq_one_letter_code
_entity_poly.pdbx_strand_id
1 'polypeptide(L)'
;MYNRCSFLAQKRKALLLHPIRRAIFKIICETPGSYFYDLTKEFGDNSENPSSPATVQWHLRKLMSAGLIDTVKHGGKRVYYPKGLRDKEVEKAYTILRNETAREIFIYIVNHENAYQKQIAAAIRDGVHHDTVRWHTQRLSEVDLIEERSEGRMVKYSIGELGKKLLTGSLNVLKENFIYHLTTVLKENCLYPQILEQTRDKLVVKISCPGQDDIEFTIKLEDWTMEEFEDYSEDNDEEDLDGDAGSK
;
A
#
# COMPACT_ATOMS: atom_id res chain seq x y z
N MET A 1 34.19 -11.69 -19.04
CA MET A 1 33.85 -10.85 -17.88
C MET A 1 32.47 -11.14 -17.26
N TYR A 2 31.56 -11.86 -17.93
CA TYR A 2 30.22 -12.23 -17.41
C TYR A 2 30.19 -13.20 -16.21
N ASN A 3 31.28 -13.92 -15.93
CA ASN A 3 31.26 -15.10 -15.04
C ASN A 3 31.48 -14.82 -13.55
N ARG A 4 31.93 -13.63 -13.13
CA ARG A 4 32.11 -13.31 -11.69
C ARG A 4 30.91 -12.59 -11.07
N CYS A 5 30.18 -11.79 -11.85
CA CYS A 5 29.01 -11.06 -11.35
C CYS A 5 27.81 -12.00 -11.13
N SER A 6 27.64 -13.00 -12.00
CA SER A 6 26.60 -14.03 -11.88
C SER A 6 26.76 -14.90 -10.63
N PHE A 7 27.98 -15.30 -10.30
CA PHE A 7 28.24 -16.27 -9.23
C PHE A 7 27.96 -15.72 -7.81
N LEU A 8 28.29 -14.44 -7.56
CA LEU A 8 27.99 -13.79 -6.27
C LEU A 8 26.51 -13.40 -6.12
N ALA A 9 25.86 -13.00 -7.21
CA ALA A 9 24.42 -12.77 -7.26
C ALA A 9 23.62 -14.06 -6.98
N GLN A 10 24.11 -15.21 -7.47
CA GLN A 10 23.53 -16.53 -7.21
C GLN A 10 23.70 -17.01 -5.77
N LYS A 11 24.90 -16.85 -5.19
CA LYS A 11 25.22 -17.41 -3.86
C LYS A 11 24.44 -16.77 -2.71
N ARG A 12 23.84 -15.59 -2.90
CA ARG A 12 23.02 -14.86 -1.89
C ARG A 12 21.53 -14.77 -2.25
N LYS A 13 21.07 -15.46 -3.31
CA LYS A 13 19.76 -15.25 -3.98
C LYS A 13 19.53 -13.77 -4.24
N ALA A 14 20.02 -13.19 -5.34
CA ALA A 14 19.88 -11.75 -5.61
C ALA A 14 18.41 -11.28 -5.68
N LEU A 15 18.12 -10.12 -5.08
CA LEU A 15 16.83 -9.42 -5.13
C LEU A 15 15.59 -10.33 -5.08
N LEU A 16 14.78 -10.43 -6.16
CA LEU A 16 13.55 -11.22 -6.19
C LEU A 16 13.76 -12.75 -6.37
N LEU A 17 14.99 -13.23 -6.57
CA LEU A 17 15.27 -14.66 -6.51
C LEU A 17 15.07 -15.21 -5.08
N HIS A 18 15.19 -14.35 -4.07
CA HIS A 18 14.95 -14.74 -2.68
C HIS A 18 13.45 -14.88 -2.40
N PRO A 19 12.98 -16.03 -1.89
CA PRO A 19 11.55 -16.31 -1.72
C PRO A 19 10.87 -15.26 -0.83
N ILE A 20 11.44 -14.95 0.33
CA ILE A 20 10.87 -13.95 1.25
C ILE A 20 10.78 -12.55 0.61
N ARG A 21 11.79 -12.10 -0.16
CA ARG A 21 11.69 -10.78 -0.82
C ARG A 21 10.64 -10.75 -1.91
N ARG A 22 10.50 -11.85 -2.64
CA ARG A 22 9.48 -12.00 -3.67
C ARG A 22 8.08 -12.01 -3.06
N ALA A 23 7.89 -12.72 -1.95
CA ALA A 23 6.64 -12.74 -1.20
C ALA A 23 6.30 -11.34 -0.65
N ILE A 24 7.25 -10.65 0.00
CA ILE A 24 7.06 -9.27 0.49
C ILE A 24 6.69 -8.33 -0.66
N PHE A 25 7.43 -8.39 -1.77
CA PHE A 25 7.15 -7.54 -2.93
C PHE A 25 5.77 -7.82 -3.52
N LYS A 26 5.36 -9.09 -3.61
CA LYS A 26 4.03 -9.50 -4.05
C LYS A 26 2.95 -8.93 -3.14
N ILE A 27 3.04 -9.12 -1.82
CA ILE A 27 2.06 -8.60 -0.85
C ILE A 27 1.92 -7.07 -0.98
N ILE A 28 3.03 -6.34 -1.07
CA ILE A 28 3.00 -4.88 -1.25
C ILE A 28 2.32 -4.46 -2.57
N CYS A 29 2.46 -5.26 -3.63
CA CYS A 29 1.77 -4.99 -4.89
C CYS A 29 0.27 -5.22 -4.79
N GLU A 30 -0.14 -6.31 -4.15
CA GLU A 30 -1.52 -6.81 -4.15
C GLU A 30 -2.37 -6.23 -3.03
N THR A 31 -1.77 -5.78 -1.94
CA THR A 31 -2.45 -5.22 -0.78
C THR A 31 -2.04 -3.74 -0.60
N PRO A 32 -2.79 -2.80 -1.18
CA PRO A 32 -2.54 -1.38 -0.97
C PRO A 32 -2.70 -0.98 0.51
N GLY A 33 -1.93 0.02 0.93
CA GLY A 33 -1.99 0.56 2.28
C GLY A 33 -1.35 -0.32 3.36
N SER A 34 -0.57 -1.35 2.99
CA SER A 34 0.08 -2.26 3.95
C SER A 34 1.09 -1.55 4.86
N TYR A 35 0.96 -1.80 6.16
CA TYR A 35 1.91 -1.39 7.16
C TYR A 35 2.96 -2.46 7.44
N PHE A 36 4.01 -2.09 8.19
CA PHE A 36 5.01 -3.05 8.65
C PHE A 36 4.39 -4.23 9.43
N TYR A 37 3.42 -3.94 10.30
CA TYR A 37 2.78 -4.95 11.13
C TYR A 37 1.99 -5.97 10.30
N ASP A 38 1.22 -5.51 9.32
CA ASP A 38 0.47 -6.37 8.40
C ASP A 38 1.43 -7.33 7.68
N LEU A 39 2.54 -6.79 7.15
CA LEU A 39 3.57 -7.59 6.50
C LEU A 39 4.15 -8.64 7.45
N THR A 40 4.42 -8.32 8.71
CA THR A 40 4.97 -9.30 9.66
C THR A 40 3.99 -10.42 10.02
N LYS A 41 2.68 -10.18 9.98
CA LYS A 41 1.67 -11.23 10.20
C LYS A 41 1.70 -12.29 9.12
N GLU A 42 1.83 -11.87 7.87
CA GLU A 42 1.95 -12.76 6.70
C GLU A 42 3.17 -13.69 6.76
N PHE A 43 4.18 -13.36 7.58
CA PHE A 43 5.38 -14.17 7.80
C PHE A 43 5.47 -14.78 9.22
N GLY A 44 4.35 -14.89 9.94
CA GLY A 44 4.30 -15.54 11.25
C GLY A 44 4.63 -17.04 11.21
N ASP A 45 4.63 -17.68 12.39
CA ASP A 45 5.07 -19.07 12.56
C ASP A 45 4.29 -20.09 11.70
N ASN A 46 3.04 -19.79 11.38
CA ASN A 46 2.16 -20.65 10.58
C ASN A 46 2.18 -20.33 9.07
N SER A 47 3.02 -19.40 8.62
CA SER A 47 3.11 -19.01 7.21
C SER A 47 3.93 -20.00 6.38
N GLU A 48 3.81 -19.94 5.05
CA GLU A 48 4.65 -20.72 4.13
C GLU A 48 6.15 -20.38 4.28
N ASN A 49 6.46 -19.15 4.68
CA ASN A 49 7.83 -18.64 4.81
C ASN A 49 8.07 -17.95 6.17
N PRO A 50 8.04 -18.67 7.31
CA PRO A 50 8.15 -18.07 8.62
C PRO A 50 9.42 -17.24 8.76
N SER A 51 9.27 -15.99 9.16
CA SER A 51 10.36 -15.02 9.25
C SER A 51 10.18 -14.10 10.44
N SER A 52 11.25 -13.86 11.18
CA SER A 52 11.20 -12.88 12.27
C SER A 52 10.96 -11.45 11.75
N PRO A 53 10.35 -10.55 12.54
CA PRO A 53 10.16 -9.14 12.15
C PRO A 53 11.46 -8.45 11.72
N ALA A 54 12.58 -8.74 12.40
CA ALA A 54 13.89 -8.23 12.02
C ALA A 54 14.34 -8.68 10.62
N THR A 55 14.01 -9.92 10.24
CA THR A 55 14.31 -10.49 8.92
C THR A 55 13.45 -9.83 7.84
N VAL A 56 12.14 -9.67 8.09
CA VAL A 56 11.22 -8.93 7.20
C VAL A 56 11.72 -7.51 6.99
N GLN A 57 12.12 -6.81 8.07
CA GLN A 57 12.64 -5.45 7.97
C GLN A 57 13.94 -5.36 7.17
N TRP A 58 14.84 -6.34 7.32
CA TRP A 58 16.05 -6.42 6.49
C TRP A 58 15.72 -6.57 5.01
N HIS A 59 14.76 -7.44 4.68
CA HIS A 59 14.29 -7.65 3.31
C HIS A 59 13.63 -6.41 2.71
N LEU A 60 12.80 -5.70 3.47
CA LEU A 60 12.22 -4.41 3.08
C LEU A 60 13.30 -3.39 2.76
N ARG A 61 14.33 -3.25 3.61
CA ARG A 61 15.48 -2.36 3.35
C ARG A 61 16.18 -2.70 2.04
N LYS A 62 16.33 -4.00 1.71
CA LYS A 62 16.92 -4.43 0.44
C LYS A 62 16.04 -4.09 -0.76
N LEU A 63 14.73 -4.26 -0.66
CA LEU A 63 13.79 -3.90 -1.72
C LEU A 63 13.74 -2.38 -1.95
N MET A 64 13.75 -1.58 -0.87
CA MET A 64 13.83 -0.12 -0.95
C MET A 64 15.14 0.35 -1.56
N SER A 65 16.27 -0.23 -1.15
CA SER A 65 17.60 0.12 -1.69
C SER A 65 17.72 -0.19 -3.18
N ALA A 66 17.02 -1.22 -3.65
CA ALA A 66 16.96 -1.56 -5.07
C ALA A 66 15.93 -0.72 -5.85
N GLY A 67 15.12 0.09 -5.17
CA GLY A 67 14.10 0.93 -5.80
C GLY A 67 12.84 0.19 -6.25
N LEU A 68 12.57 -1.03 -5.77
CA LEU A 68 11.31 -1.73 -6.10
C LEU A 68 10.12 -1.21 -5.31
N ILE A 69 10.37 -0.74 -4.08
CA ILE A 69 9.34 -0.22 -3.18
C ILE A 69 9.82 1.10 -2.57
N ASP A 70 8.88 1.86 -2.02
CA ASP A 70 9.13 3.03 -1.18
C ASP A 70 8.23 3.00 0.05
N THR A 71 8.36 4.02 0.91
CA THR A 71 7.51 4.17 2.10
C THR A 71 7.05 5.60 2.30
N VAL A 72 5.89 5.77 2.93
CA VAL A 72 5.35 7.05 3.35
C VAL A 72 4.84 6.94 4.79
N LYS A 73 5.04 7.99 5.60
CA LYS A 73 4.44 8.07 6.93
C LYS A 73 3.00 8.57 6.82
N HIS A 74 2.07 7.87 7.43
CA HIS A 74 0.66 8.24 7.51
C HIS A 74 0.04 7.67 8.79
N GLY A 75 -0.68 8.49 9.56
CA GLY A 75 -1.30 8.07 10.83
C GLY A 75 -0.30 7.44 11.81
N GLY A 76 0.90 8.04 11.97
CA GLY A 76 1.98 7.50 12.81
C GLY A 76 2.69 6.25 12.26
N LYS A 77 2.09 5.54 11.31
CA LYS A 77 2.57 4.27 10.74
C LYS A 77 3.37 4.49 9.45
N ARG A 78 4.23 3.52 9.12
CA ARG A 78 4.94 3.44 7.83
C ARG A 78 4.16 2.55 6.88
N VAL A 79 3.63 3.16 5.82
CA VAL A 79 2.97 2.47 4.70
C VAL A 79 4.04 2.16 3.66
N TYR A 80 4.08 0.92 3.16
CA TYR A 80 4.98 0.51 2.08
C TYR A 80 4.21 0.39 0.78
N TYR A 81 4.81 0.84 -0.31
CA TYR A 81 4.16 0.82 -1.61
C TYR A 81 5.12 0.51 -2.76
N PRO A 82 4.62 -0.12 -3.83
CA PRO A 82 5.41 -0.47 -5.01
C PRO A 82 5.69 0.74 -5.89
N LYS A 83 6.96 0.97 -6.24
CA LYS A 83 7.32 2.08 -7.15
C LYS A 83 6.78 1.82 -8.55
N GLY A 84 6.15 2.84 -9.12
CA GLY A 84 5.63 2.82 -10.49
C GLY A 84 4.24 2.21 -10.64
N LEU A 85 3.71 1.50 -9.63
CA LEU A 85 2.35 0.94 -9.67
C LEU A 85 1.32 1.92 -9.10
N ARG A 86 1.54 2.42 -7.89
CA ARG A 86 0.67 3.39 -7.21
C ARG A 86 1.51 4.49 -6.58
N ASP A 87 0.93 5.69 -6.54
CA ASP A 87 1.55 6.85 -5.92
C ASP A 87 1.24 6.89 -4.42
N LYS A 88 2.05 7.65 -3.66
CA LYS A 88 1.91 7.75 -2.20
C LYS A 88 0.55 8.27 -1.76
N GLU A 89 -0.10 9.15 -2.53
CA GLU A 89 -1.45 9.67 -2.27
C GLU A 89 -2.51 8.56 -2.40
N VAL A 90 -2.39 7.72 -3.43
CA VAL A 90 -3.26 6.55 -3.64
C VAL A 90 -3.14 5.58 -2.48
N GLU A 91 -1.91 5.33 -2.02
CA GLU A 91 -1.63 4.42 -0.92
C GLU A 91 -2.17 4.94 0.41
N LYS A 92 -2.02 6.25 0.69
CA LYS A 92 -2.68 6.89 1.84
C LYS A 92 -4.19 6.77 1.78
N ALA A 93 -4.79 6.96 0.60
CA ALA A 93 -6.23 6.81 0.43
C ALA A 93 -6.72 5.40 0.76
N TYR A 94 -6.03 4.36 0.26
CA TYR A 94 -6.30 2.99 0.65
C TYR A 94 -6.13 2.77 2.15
N THR A 95 -5.07 3.34 2.74
CA THR A 95 -4.83 3.27 4.17
C THR A 95 -5.97 3.84 5.01
N ILE A 96 -6.50 5.02 4.65
CA ILE A 96 -7.64 5.65 5.34
C ILE A 96 -8.88 4.77 5.24
N LEU A 97 -9.13 4.22 4.05
CA LEU A 97 -10.32 3.40 3.77
C LEU A 97 -10.25 1.98 4.37
N ARG A 98 -9.14 1.59 5.00
CA ARG A 98 -9.07 0.37 5.84
C ARG A 98 -9.88 0.54 7.13
N ASN A 99 -10.03 1.77 7.63
CA ASN A 99 -10.89 2.02 8.79
C ASN A 99 -12.35 1.97 8.34
N GLU A 100 -13.14 1.16 9.03
CA GLU A 100 -14.53 0.90 8.68
C GLU A 100 -15.39 2.18 8.71
N THR A 101 -15.21 3.03 9.71
CA THR A 101 -15.97 4.29 9.84
C THR A 101 -15.64 5.26 8.72
N ALA A 102 -14.35 5.40 8.38
CA ALA A 102 -13.93 6.24 7.25
C ALA A 102 -14.55 5.76 5.92
N ARG A 103 -14.60 4.44 5.74
CA ARG A 103 -15.18 3.78 4.57
C ARG A 103 -16.69 3.98 4.49
N GLU A 104 -17.42 3.81 5.58
CA GLU A 104 -18.86 4.10 5.66
C GLU A 104 -19.17 5.56 5.33
N ILE A 105 -18.38 6.51 5.87
CA ILE A 105 -18.50 7.94 5.57
C ILE A 105 -18.29 8.21 4.08
N PHE A 106 -17.22 7.65 3.50
CA PHE A 106 -16.92 7.79 2.09
C PHE A 106 -18.07 7.25 1.22
N ILE A 107 -18.55 6.03 1.48
CA ILE A 107 -19.68 5.42 0.76
C ILE A 107 -20.94 6.27 0.90
N TYR A 108 -21.22 6.80 2.08
CA TYR A 108 -22.38 7.66 2.30
C TYR A 108 -22.32 8.91 1.42
N ILE A 109 -21.17 9.60 1.38
CA ILE A 109 -20.95 10.82 0.58
C ILE A 109 -21.05 10.51 -0.92
N VAL A 110 -20.49 9.38 -1.36
CA VAL A 110 -20.58 8.94 -2.76
C VAL A 110 -22.03 8.76 -3.22
N ASN A 111 -22.90 8.24 -2.33
CA ASN A 111 -24.31 8.03 -2.64
C ASN A 111 -25.19 9.27 -2.40
N HIS A 112 -24.69 10.28 -1.69
CA HIS A 112 -25.42 11.48 -1.31
C HIS A 112 -24.55 12.73 -1.52
N GLU A 113 -24.59 13.28 -2.73
CA GLU A 113 -23.91 14.55 -3.00
C GLU A 113 -24.44 15.66 -2.07
N ASN A 114 -23.55 16.55 -1.65
CA ASN A 114 -23.85 17.69 -0.79
C ASN A 114 -24.34 17.30 0.63
N ALA A 115 -24.02 16.08 1.08
CA ALA A 115 -24.27 15.65 2.45
C ALA A 115 -23.58 16.56 3.46
N TYR A 116 -24.24 16.82 4.60
CA TYR A 116 -23.65 17.56 5.72
C TYR A 116 -23.36 16.66 6.92
N GLN A 117 -22.44 17.10 7.78
CA GLN A 117 -21.91 16.33 8.91
C GLN A 117 -22.98 15.66 9.79
N LYS A 118 -24.08 16.36 10.11
CA LYS A 118 -25.17 15.80 10.93
C LYS A 118 -25.98 14.69 10.22
N GLN A 119 -26.13 14.74 8.89
CA GLN A 119 -26.75 13.66 8.12
C GLN A 119 -25.89 12.40 8.17
N ILE A 120 -24.59 12.59 7.94
CA ILE A 120 -23.61 11.50 7.97
C ILE A 120 -23.60 10.85 9.36
N ALA A 121 -23.49 11.66 10.43
CA ALA A 121 -23.50 11.19 11.81
C ALA A 121 -24.75 10.36 12.14
N ALA A 122 -25.93 10.78 11.68
CA ALA A 122 -27.19 10.08 11.96
C ALA A 122 -27.37 8.79 11.14
N ALA A 123 -26.69 8.67 10.00
CA ALA A 123 -26.87 7.54 9.09
C ALA A 123 -25.90 6.37 9.34
N ILE A 124 -24.77 6.63 10.01
CA ILE A 124 -23.71 5.65 10.20
C ILE A 124 -23.79 5.06 11.62
N ARG A 125 -23.65 3.72 11.70
CA ARG A 125 -23.60 2.86 12.91
C ARG A 125 -24.14 3.51 14.18
N ASP A 126 -25.45 3.37 14.40
CA ASP A 126 -26.20 3.80 15.60
C ASP A 126 -26.00 5.26 16.05
N GLY A 127 -25.44 6.12 15.19
CA GLY A 127 -25.19 7.52 15.51
C GLY A 127 -23.75 7.76 15.98
N VAL A 128 -22.79 7.76 15.06
CA VAL A 128 -21.42 8.16 15.39
C VAL A 128 -21.39 9.63 15.82
N HIS A 129 -20.55 9.97 16.80
CA HIS A 129 -20.44 11.35 17.26
C HIS A 129 -19.97 12.29 16.13
N HIS A 130 -20.52 13.50 16.09
CA HIS A 130 -20.23 14.46 15.03
C HIS A 130 -18.73 14.79 14.91
N ASP A 131 -17.99 14.88 16.02
CA ASP A 131 -16.55 15.11 15.99
C ASP A 131 -15.78 13.97 15.33
N THR A 132 -16.23 12.72 15.50
CA THR A 132 -15.67 11.55 14.81
C THR A 132 -15.88 11.68 13.31
N VAL A 133 -17.09 12.07 12.87
CA VAL A 133 -17.36 12.33 11.44
C VAL A 133 -16.42 13.41 10.90
N ARG A 134 -16.28 14.54 11.61
CA ARG A 134 -15.40 15.64 11.20
C ARG A 134 -13.96 15.18 11.04
N TRP A 135 -13.48 14.38 11.97
CA TRP A 135 -12.14 13.84 11.96
C TRP A 135 -11.90 12.95 10.72
N HIS A 136 -12.85 12.08 10.38
CA HIS A 136 -12.77 11.23 9.19
C HIS A 136 -12.89 12.05 7.90
N THR A 137 -13.82 13.01 7.83
CA THR A 137 -13.99 13.83 6.62
C THR A 137 -12.75 14.66 6.33
N GLN A 138 -12.09 15.20 7.36
CA GLN A 138 -10.82 15.90 7.20
C GLN A 138 -9.73 15.01 6.60
N ARG A 139 -9.58 13.78 7.11
CA ARG A 139 -8.60 12.82 6.55
C ARG A 139 -8.94 12.41 5.11
N LEU A 140 -10.22 12.19 4.82
CA LEU A 140 -10.67 11.86 3.46
C LEU A 140 -10.42 13.03 2.49
N SER A 141 -10.59 14.28 2.93
CA SER A 141 -10.37 15.46 2.10
C SER A 141 -8.88 15.76 1.89
N GLU A 142 -8.02 15.47 2.86
CA GLU A 142 -6.56 15.59 2.75
C GLU A 142 -5.95 14.77 1.59
N VAL A 143 -6.60 13.67 1.19
CA VAL A 143 -6.18 12.81 0.08
C VAL A 143 -7.10 12.93 -1.13
N ASP A 144 -8.01 13.91 -1.16
CA ASP A 144 -8.92 14.16 -2.30
C ASP A 144 -9.86 12.97 -2.61
N LEU A 145 -10.17 12.15 -1.60
CA LEU A 145 -11.26 11.19 -1.69
C LEU A 145 -12.62 11.91 -1.66
N ILE A 146 -12.72 12.98 -0.88
CA ILE A 146 -13.90 13.85 -0.82
C ILE A 146 -13.46 15.32 -0.96
N GLU A 147 -14.39 16.16 -1.35
CA GLU A 147 -14.27 17.62 -1.35
C GLU A 147 -15.16 18.22 -0.26
N GLU A 148 -14.69 19.31 0.34
CA GLU A 148 -15.43 20.08 1.33
C GLU A 148 -15.79 21.46 0.78
N ARG A 149 -17.05 21.86 0.92
CA ARG A 149 -17.52 23.19 0.55
C ARG A 149 -18.25 23.84 1.72
N SER A 150 -17.77 25.03 2.12
CA SER A 150 -18.44 25.84 3.12
C SER A 150 -19.68 26.52 2.53
N GLU A 151 -20.82 26.36 3.21
CA GLU A 151 -22.08 27.02 2.89
C GLU A 151 -22.67 27.63 4.17
N GLY A 152 -22.31 28.89 4.41
CA GLY A 152 -22.69 29.62 5.64
C GLY A 152 -22.03 29.01 6.87
N ARG A 153 -22.84 28.43 7.78
CA ARG A 153 -22.36 27.75 9.00
C ARG A 153 -22.20 26.24 8.83
N MET A 154 -22.46 25.71 7.64
CA MET A 154 -22.44 24.28 7.36
C MET A 154 -21.30 23.95 6.39
N VAL A 155 -20.80 22.73 6.50
CA VAL A 155 -19.88 22.13 5.52
C VAL A 155 -20.65 21.04 4.78
N LYS A 156 -20.60 21.09 3.45
CA LYS A 156 -21.14 20.08 2.56
C LYS A 156 -20.01 19.29 1.92
N TYR A 157 -20.23 18.00 1.77
CA TYR A 157 -19.26 17.07 1.22
C TYR A 157 -19.72 16.53 -0.14
N SER A 158 -18.76 16.37 -1.04
CA SER A 158 -18.95 15.73 -2.35
C SER A 158 -17.78 14.82 -2.66
N ILE A 159 -17.87 14.01 -3.71
CA ILE A 159 -16.78 13.13 -4.13
C ILE A 159 -15.63 13.95 -4.74
N GLY A 160 -14.40 13.68 -4.29
CA GLY A 160 -13.18 14.30 -4.82
C GLY A 160 -12.64 13.59 -6.07
N GLU A 161 -11.57 14.11 -6.66
CA GLU A 161 -11.04 13.58 -7.91
C GLU A 161 -10.37 12.21 -7.72
N LEU A 162 -9.64 12.01 -6.62
CA LEU A 162 -9.12 10.69 -6.27
C LEU A 162 -10.26 9.70 -5.95
N GLY A 163 -11.31 10.16 -5.28
CA GLY A 163 -12.52 9.37 -5.02
C GLY A 163 -13.16 8.83 -6.30
N LYS A 164 -13.32 9.68 -7.32
CA LYS A 164 -13.83 9.26 -8.64
C LYS A 164 -12.95 8.21 -9.30
N LYS A 165 -11.62 8.38 -9.25
CA LYS A 165 -10.66 7.41 -9.80
C LYS A 165 -10.73 6.07 -9.07
N LEU A 166 -10.96 6.09 -7.75
CA LEU A 166 -11.13 4.90 -6.95
C LEU A 166 -12.39 4.12 -7.37
N LEU A 167 -13.54 4.80 -7.52
CA LEU A 167 -14.80 4.17 -7.94
C LEU A 167 -14.76 3.57 -9.35
N THR A 168 -13.97 4.16 -10.25
CA THR A 168 -13.79 3.63 -11.61
C THR A 168 -12.77 2.48 -11.67
N GLY A 169 -12.18 2.06 -10.54
CA GLY A 169 -11.15 1.03 -10.49
C GLY A 169 -9.80 1.46 -11.10
N SER A 170 -9.62 2.74 -11.40
CA SER A 170 -8.46 3.24 -12.15
C SER A 170 -7.17 3.37 -11.33
N LEU A 171 -7.26 3.20 -10.00
CA LEU A 171 -6.15 3.38 -9.08
C LEU A 171 -5.32 2.12 -8.84
N ASN A 172 -5.89 0.93 -9.02
CA ASN A 172 -5.21 -0.35 -8.78
C ASN A 172 -5.00 -1.15 -10.07
N VAL A 173 -4.31 -0.56 -11.04
CA VAL A 173 -4.09 -1.17 -12.35
C VAL A 173 -2.60 -1.26 -12.69
N LEU A 174 -2.22 -2.36 -13.34
CA LEU A 174 -0.88 -2.57 -13.90
C LEU A 174 -0.68 -1.66 -15.12
N LYS A 175 0.06 -0.58 -14.90
CA LYS A 175 0.43 0.38 -15.94
C LYS A 175 1.76 0.02 -16.57
N GLU A 176 1.99 0.49 -17.80
CA GLU A 176 3.25 0.24 -18.53
C GLU A 176 4.48 0.77 -17.77
N ASN A 177 4.34 1.90 -17.07
CA ASN A 177 5.42 2.47 -16.26
C ASN A 177 5.87 1.54 -15.12
N PHE A 178 4.95 0.82 -14.48
CA PHE A 178 5.27 -0.17 -13.45
C PHE A 178 6.11 -1.31 -14.01
N ILE A 179 5.70 -1.85 -15.16
CA ILE A 179 6.38 -2.99 -15.79
C ILE A 179 7.74 -2.57 -16.31
N TYR A 180 7.83 -1.39 -16.92
CA TYR A 180 9.09 -0.79 -17.34
C TYR A 180 10.03 -0.61 -16.14
N HIS A 181 9.54 -0.05 -15.03
CA HIS A 181 10.31 0.16 -13.82
C HIS A 181 10.81 -1.17 -13.21
N LEU A 182 9.90 -2.13 -13.01
CA LEU A 182 10.22 -3.46 -12.49
C LEU A 182 11.28 -4.15 -13.34
N THR A 183 11.09 -4.20 -14.67
CA THR A 183 12.03 -4.88 -15.56
C THR A 183 13.39 -4.18 -15.62
N THR A 184 13.42 -2.85 -15.52
CA THR A 184 14.66 -2.05 -15.46
C THR A 184 15.45 -2.39 -14.20
N VAL A 185 14.82 -2.32 -13.02
CA VAL A 185 15.47 -2.63 -11.74
C VAL A 185 16.00 -4.07 -11.72
N LEU A 186 15.25 -5.02 -12.26
CA LEU A 186 15.69 -6.42 -12.34
C LEU A 186 16.93 -6.57 -13.23
N LYS A 187 16.96 -5.96 -14.42
CA LYS A 187 18.11 -5.98 -15.35
C LYS A 187 19.36 -5.36 -14.75
N GLU A 188 19.23 -4.23 -14.07
CA GLU A 188 20.33 -3.57 -13.36
C GLU A 188 20.92 -4.44 -12.25
N ASN A 189 20.09 -5.30 -11.64
CA ASN A 189 20.52 -6.29 -10.65
C ASN A 189 20.95 -7.63 -11.27
N CYS A 190 21.30 -7.63 -12.57
CA CYS A 190 21.74 -8.80 -13.34
C CYS A 190 20.71 -9.94 -13.40
N LEU A 191 19.41 -9.60 -13.32
CA LEU A 191 18.30 -10.53 -13.52
C LEU A 191 17.71 -10.29 -14.90
N TYR A 192 17.29 -11.37 -15.58
CA TYR A 192 16.72 -11.29 -16.92
C TYR A 192 15.24 -11.66 -16.88
N PRO A 193 14.35 -10.68 -16.63
CA PRO A 193 12.91 -10.93 -16.59
C PRO A 193 12.34 -11.09 -18.01
N GLN A 194 11.41 -12.02 -18.14
CA GLN A 194 10.54 -12.22 -19.29
C GLN A 194 9.09 -12.07 -18.80
N ILE A 195 8.33 -11.19 -19.46
CA ILE A 195 6.89 -11.05 -19.20
C ILE A 195 6.19 -12.18 -19.96
N LEU A 196 5.51 -13.07 -19.23
CA LEU A 196 4.75 -14.17 -19.83
C LEU A 196 3.29 -13.78 -20.07
N GLU A 197 2.73 -12.96 -19.18
CA GLU A 197 1.36 -12.48 -19.25
C GLU A 197 1.26 -11.08 -18.65
N GLN A 198 0.46 -10.22 -19.27
CA GLN A 198 0.17 -8.88 -18.79
C GLN A 198 -1.30 -8.55 -19.12
N THR A 199 -2.08 -8.28 -18.09
CA THR A 199 -3.44 -7.71 -18.17
C THR A 199 -3.49 -6.44 -17.31
N ARG A 200 -4.69 -5.87 -17.10
CA ARG A 200 -4.87 -4.70 -16.22
C ARG A 200 -4.64 -5.01 -14.75
N ASP A 201 -4.84 -6.27 -14.36
CA ASP A 201 -4.92 -6.76 -12.99
C ASP A 201 -3.95 -7.93 -12.72
N LYS A 202 -3.37 -8.54 -13.75
CA LYS A 202 -2.45 -9.67 -13.60
C LYS A 202 -1.14 -9.47 -14.38
N LEU A 203 -0.02 -9.75 -13.72
CA LEU A 203 1.31 -9.76 -14.30
C LEU A 203 2.00 -11.07 -13.96
N VAL A 204 2.46 -11.81 -14.97
CA VAL A 204 3.28 -13.01 -14.79
C VAL A 204 4.69 -12.73 -15.30
N VAL A 205 5.66 -12.82 -14.40
CA VAL A 205 7.08 -12.57 -14.70
C VAL A 205 7.89 -13.82 -14.43
N LYS A 206 8.64 -14.25 -15.44
CA LYS A 206 9.64 -15.30 -15.33
C LYS A 206 11.03 -14.67 -15.26
N ILE A 207 11.84 -15.07 -14.29
CA ILE A 207 13.24 -14.63 -14.15
C ILE A 207 14.12 -15.84 -14.42
N SER A 208 14.89 -15.77 -15.51
CA SER A 208 15.84 -16.83 -15.84
C SER A 208 17.11 -16.75 -14.99
N CYS A 209 17.52 -17.89 -14.44
CA CYS A 209 18.68 -18.01 -13.57
C CYS A 209 19.73 -18.94 -14.22
N PRO A 210 20.91 -18.44 -14.64
CA PRO A 210 21.91 -19.28 -15.31
C PRO A 210 22.49 -20.38 -14.39
N GLY A 211 21.99 -21.62 -14.46
CA GLY A 211 22.49 -22.74 -13.64
C GLY A 211 21.63 -23.09 -12.42
N GLN A 212 20.39 -22.59 -12.35
CA GLN A 212 19.32 -23.07 -11.48
C GLN A 212 18.00 -23.09 -12.25
N ASP A 213 16.94 -23.60 -11.62
CA ASP A 213 15.60 -23.51 -12.18
C ASP A 213 15.14 -22.06 -12.31
N ASP A 214 14.46 -21.76 -13.41
CA ASP A 214 13.83 -20.47 -13.63
C ASP A 214 12.77 -20.22 -12.55
N ILE A 215 12.67 -18.97 -12.09
CA ILE A 215 11.64 -18.59 -11.11
C ILE A 215 10.53 -17.86 -11.83
N GLU A 216 9.30 -18.31 -11.62
CA GLU A 216 8.09 -17.60 -12.04
C GLU A 216 7.38 -17.00 -10.82
N PHE A 217 6.84 -15.79 -10.98
CA PHE A 217 5.90 -15.24 -10.01
C PHE A 217 4.80 -14.45 -10.70
N THR A 218 3.67 -14.41 -10.02
CA THR A 218 2.48 -13.68 -10.45
C THR A 218 2.17 -12.57 -9.45
N ILE A 219 1.82 -11.40 -9.96
CA ILE A 219 1.16 -10.33 -9.21
C ILE A 219 -0.29 -10.29 -9.69
N LYS A 220 -1.25 -10.38 -8.77
CA LYS A 220 -2.67 -10.21 -9.03
C LYS A 220 -3.23 -9.06 -8.21
N LEU A 221 -3.62 -8.00 -8.88
CA LEU A 221 -4.33 -6.88 -8.29
C LEU A 221 -5.79 -7.29 -8.21
N GLU A 222 -6.25 -7.62 -7.03
CA GLU A 222 -7.67 -7.84 -6.80
C GLU A 222 -8.39 -6.48 -6.78
N ASP A 223 -9.66 -6.49 -7.18
CA ASP A 223 -10.52 -5.36 -6.90
C ASP A 223 -10.48 -5.13 -5.40
N TRP A 224 -10.14 -3.92 -5.00
CA TRP A 224 -10.10 -3.57 -3.58
C TRP A 224 -11.54 -3.62 -3.07
N THR A 225 -11.90 -4.73 -2.42
CA THR A 225 -13.22 -4.92 -1.84
C THR A 225 -13.26 -4.19 -0.51
N MET A 226 -14.24 -3.29 -0.40
CA MET A 226 -14.55 -2.51 0.79
C MET A 226 -15.08 -3.36 1.95
N GLU A 227 -14.76 -4.66 2.05
CA GLU A 227 -15.44 -5.59 2.95
C GLU A 227 -14.50 -6.30 3.94
N GLU A 228 -13.18 -6.29 3.74
CA GLU A 228 -12.28 -7.24 4.45
C GLU A 228 -11.11 -6.60 5.22
N PHE A 229 -11.37 -5.69 6.16
CA PHE A 229 -10.34 -5.27 7.11
C PHE A 229 -10.88 -5.24 8.55
N GLU A 230 -10.22 -5.98 9.43
CA GLU A 230 -10.41 -5.84 10.88
C GLU A 230 -9.90 -4.45 11.32
N ASP A 231 -10.78 -3.69 11.96
CA ASP A 231 -10.47 -2.36 12.49
C ASP A 231 -9.47 -2.50 13.65
N TYR A 232 -8.21 -2.14 13.41
CA TYR A 232 -7.25 -1.91 14.50
C TYR A 232 -7.43 -0.47 14.93
N SER A 233 -8.33 -0.28 15.90
CA SER A 233 -8.61 0.99 16.55
C SER A 233 -7.34 1.82 16.73
N GLU A 234 -7.41 3.07 16.30
CA GLU A 234 -6.36 4.04 16.56
C GLU A 234 -6.32 4.34 18.06
N ASP A 235 -5.45 3.63 18.77
CA ASP A 235 -4.92 4.17 20.01
C ASP A 235 -4.05 5.38 19.62
N ASN A 236 -4.50 6.57 20.06
CA ASN A 236 -3.80 7.84 19.95
C ASN A 236 -2.46 7.75 20.71
N ASP A 237 -1.42 7.23 20.06
CA ASP A 237 -0.05 7.37 20.51
C ASP A 237 0.59 8.58 19.81
N GLU A 238 0.18 9.78 20.22
CA GLU A 238 1.10 10.91 20.28
C GLU A 238 2.09 10.64 21.42
N GLU A 239 3.07 9.77 21.18
CA GLU A 239 4.30 9.78 21.99
C GLU A 239 5.28 10.77 21.35
N ASP A 240 5.34 11.95 21.98
CA ASP A 240 6.40 12.94 21.84
C ASP A 240 7.78 12.27 22.03
N LEU A 241 8.49 12.05 20.92
CA LEU A 241 9.94 11.87 20.96
C LEU A 241 10.60 13.26 20.90
N ASP A 242 10.39 14.06 21.94
CA ASP A 242 11.30 15.14 22.28
C ASP A 242 12.56 14.50 22.86
N GLY A 243 13.59 14.41 22.02
CA GLY A 243 14.93 14.07 22.43
C GLY A 243 15.48 15.16 23.34
N ASP A 244 15.51 14.88 24.64
CA ASP A 244 16.28 15.60 25.64
C ASP A 244 17.77 15.65 25.21
N ALA A 245 18.18 16.78 24.65
CA ALA A 245 19.58 17.17 24.54
C ALA A 245 19.97 17.90 25.84
N GLY A 246 19.98 17.16 26.94
CA GLY A 246 20.48 17.59 28.23
C GLY A 246 22.00 17.66 28.23
N SER A 247 22.52 18.88 28.15
CA SER A 247 23.90 19.23 28.51
C SER A 247 24.16 18.93 29.99
N LYS A 248 25.22 18.16 30.29
CA LYS A 248 26.29 18.48 31.25
C LYS A 248 27.38 17.42 31.23
#